data_AF-A0A974CWT5-F1
#
_entry.id   AF-A0A974CWT5-F1
#
_cell.length_a   1.000
_cell.length_b   1.000
_cell.length_c   1.000
_cell.angle_alpha   90.00
_cell.angle_beta   90.00
_cell.angle_gamma   90.00
#
_symmetry.space_group_name_H-M   'P 1'
#
loop_
_entity.id
_entity.type
_entity.pdbx_description
1 polymer ?
#
loop_
_entity_poly.entity_id
_entity_poly.type
_entity_poly.pdbx_seq_one_letter_code
_entity_poly.pdbx_strand_id
1 'polypeptide(L)'
;MLKGKLKNRERKVTFVTQYNTLSKQIANILRRHWPLLKDNLPQITVFDRPPIIAYKKGRSLGSMLVHSDIRKNKDSSKERKGKVGTSPCYNCNCCSNAQQGNSVFHPRKGNPIKIKGCYTCSSTYAVYIIKCPCRLEYVGQSKRTFRERIREHKSAINTGKKEQAVAGHFIECAHRTIEMKQRGGNKQKKLLYRESFWIRKLETLEPQGLNKEYDLSPIFR
;
A
#
# COMPACT_ATOMS: atom_id res chain seq x y z
N MET A 1 -49.48 19.78 11.43
CA MET A 1 -48.72 18.61 11.94
C MET A 1 -48.86 17.45 10.97
N LEU A 2 -47.83 17.14 10.18
CA LEU A 2 -47.84 15.99 9.26
C LEU A 2 -47.37 14.74 10.01
N LYS A 3 -48.27 13.79 10.26
CA LYS A 3 -47.96 12.50 10.88
C LYS A 3 -47.04 11.71 9.93
N GLY A 4 -45.79 11.50 10.32
CA GLY A 4 -44.84 10.67 9.60
C GLY A 4 -45.31 9.21 9.55
N LYS A 5 -45.49 8.67 8.34
CA LYS A 5 -45.76 7.23 8.16
C LYS A 5 -44.56 6.43 8.68
N LEU A 6 -44.78 5.61 9.72
CA LEU A 6 -43.83 4.59 10.16
C LEU A 6 -43.62 3.58 9.02
N LYS A 7 -42.46 3.63 8.35
CA LYS A 7 -42.08 2.61 7.38
C LYS A 7 -41.75 1.32 8.12
N ASN A 8 -42.66 0.37 8.06
CA ASN A 8 -42.41 -1.01 8.50
C ASN A 8 -41.26 -1.59 7.64
N ARG A 9 -40.03 -1.64 8.20
CA ARG A 9 -38.85 -2.17 7.51
C ARG A 9 -38.88 -3.70 7.60
N GLU A 10 -39.66 -4.34 6.74
CA GLU A 10 -39.46 -5.76 6.46
C GLU A 10 -38.00 -5.98 6.04
N ARG A 11 -37.29 -6.90 6.70
CA ARG A 11 -35.89 -7.25 6.41
C ARG A 11 -35.81 -8.04 5.09
N LYS A 12 -35.87 -7.35 3.95
CA LYS A 12 -35.70 -7.97 2.62
C LYS A 12 -34.21 -8.07 2.26
N VAL A 13 -33.77 -9.24 1.81
CA VAL A 13 -32.41 -9.42 1.28
C VAL A 13 -32.27 -8.60 0.00
N THR A 14 -31.17 -7.84 -0.10
CA THR A 14 -30.83 -7.15 -1.35
C THR A 14 -29.60 -7.81 -1.96
N PHE A 15 -29.75 -8.36 -3.16
CA PHE A 15 -28.65 -8.86 -3.97
C PHE A 15 -28.13 -7.75 -4.87
N VAL A 16 -26.96 -7.21 -4.54
CA VAL A 16 -26.36 -6.08 -5.28
C VAL A 16 -25.31 -6.60 -6.27
N THR A 17 -25.55 -6.43 -7.57
CA THR A 17 -24.61 -6.80 -8.64
C THR A 17 -24.31 -5.63 -9.58
N GLN A 18 -23.32 -5.76 -10.47
CA GLN A 18 -23.06 -4.76 -11.51
C GLN A 18 -24.00 -4.96 -12.70
N TYR A 19 -24.54 -3.88 -13.27
CA TYR A 19 -25.32 -3.97 -14.50
C TYR A 19 -24.44 -4.33 -15.70
N ASN A 20 -24.73 -5.45 -16.35
CA ASN A 20 -24.10 -5.96 -17.56
C ASN A 20 -25.13 -6.70 -18.44
N THR A 21 -24.72 -7.18 -19.61
CA THR A 21 -25.60 -7.88 -20.56
C THR A 21 -26.24 -9.15 -19.99
N LEU A 22 -25.57 -9.82 -19.05
CA LEU A 22 -26.03 -11.06 -18.41
C LEU A 22 -26.88 -10.82 -17.16
N SER A 23 -27.08 -9.57 -16.74
CA SER A 23 -27.74 -9.22 -15.48
C SER A 23 -29.17 -9.77 -15.38
N LYS A 24 -29.92 -9.78 -16.48
CA LYS A 24 -31.26 -10.37 -16.54
C LYS A 24 -31.22 -11.90 -16.36
N GLN A 25 -30.25 -12.57 -16.97
CA GLN A 25 -30.09 -14.02 -16.84
C GLN A 25 -29.72 -14.40 -15.40
N ILE A 26 -28.77 -13.68 -14.79
CA ILE A 26 -28.39 -13.87 -13.38
C ILE A 26 -29.61 -13.67 -12.46
N ALA A 27 -30.41 -12.63 -12.71
CA ALA A 27 -31.63 -12.39 -11.95
C ALA A 27 -32.66 -13.53 -12.07
N ASN A 28 -32.79 -14.12 -13.25
CA ASN A 28 -33.70 -15.24 -13.48
C ASN A 28 -33.20 -16.52 -12.82
N ILE A 29 -31.91 -16.82 -12.90
CA ILE A 29 -31.28 -17.95 -12.20
C ILE A 29 -31.49 -17.80 -10.68
N LEU A 30 -31.22 -16.62 -10.14
CA LEU A 30 -31.35 -16.37 -8.70
C LEU A 30 -32.80 -16.56 -8.22
N ARG A 31 -33.80 -16.10 -8.98
CA ARG A 31 -35.21 -16.32 -8.64
C ARG A 31 -35.62 -17.78 -8.77
N ARG A 32 -35.15 -18.47 -9.82
CA ARG A 32 -35.47 -19.87 -10.08
C ARG A 32 -34.94 -20.80 -8.98
N HIS A 33 -33.72 -20.54 -8.52
CA HIS A 33 -33.04 -21.36 -7.52
C HIS A 33 -33.16 -20.82 -6.09
N TRP A 34 -33.92 -19.75 -5.88
CA TRP A 34 -34.18 -19.21 -4.54
C TRP A 34 -34.82 -20.21 -3.57
N PRO A 35 -35.76 -21.08 -4.00
CA PRO A 35 -36.35 -22.10 -3.12
C PRO A 35 -35.30 -23.00 -2.46
N LEU A 36 -34.18 -23.31 -3.13
CA LEU A 36 -33.10 -24.11 -2.54
C LEU A 36 -32.54 -23.47 -1.26
N LEU A 37 -32.44 -22.14 -1.21
CA LEU A 37 -31.98 -21.45 -0.01
C LEU A 37 -33.04 -21.44 1.10
N LYS A 38 -34.32 -21.42 0.73
CA LYS A 38 -35.43 -21.51 1.68
C LYS A 38 -35.52 -22.91 2.30
N ASP A 39 -35.43 -23.95 1.47
CA ASP A 39 -35.61 -25.34 1.89
C ASP A 39 -34.44 -25.84 2.75
N ASN A 40 -33.21 -25.39 2.46
CA ASN A 40 -32.02 -25.76 3.24
C ASN A 40 -31.83 -24.91 4.50
N LEU A 41 -32.49 -23.75 4.62
CA LEU A 41 -32.34 -22.83 5.75
C LEU A 41 -33.71 -22.34 6.28
N PRO A 42 -34.62 -23.24 6.70
CA PRO A 42 -35.97 -22.89 7.14
C PRO A 42 -35.99 -22.00 8.41
N GLN A 43 -34.92 -22.03 9.20
CA GLN A 43 -34.74 -21.22 10.40
C GLN A 43 -34.50 -19.72 10.09
N ILE A 44 -34.23 -19.37 8.83
CA ILE A 44 -33.94 -18.00 8.41
C ILE A 44 -35.13 -17.43 7.64
N THR A 45 -36.04 -16.75 8.36
CA THR A 45 -37.25 -16.08 7.81
C THR A 45 -36.96 -15.01 6.77
N VAL A 46 -35.70 -14.58 6.67
CA VAL A 46 -35.24 -13.60 5.69
C VAL A 46 -35.22 -14.16 4.25
N PHE A 47 -35.21 -15.49 4.09
CA PHE A 47 -35.26 -16.16 2.78
C PHE A 47 -36.67 -16.54 2.30
N ASP A 48 -37.71 -16.21 3.07
CA ASP A 48 -39.11 -16.52 2.69
C ASP A 48 -39.55 -15.85 1.38
N ARG A 49 -38.91 -14.74 1.03
CA ARG A 49 -39.16 -13.99 -0.20
C ARG A 49 -37.89 -13.87 -1.04
N PRO A 50 -38.00 -13.87 -2.37
CA PRO A 50 -36.84 -13.67 -3.25
C PRO A 50 -36.19 -12.31 -2.98
N PRO A 51 -34.87 -12.20 -3.22
CA PRO A 51 -34.12 -11.01 -2.89
C PRO A 51 -34.50 -9.89 -3.85
N ILE A 52 -34.39 -8.65 -3.36
CA ILE A 52 -34.43 -7.47 -4.21
C ILE A 52 -33.11 -7.42 -4.98
N ILE A 53 -33.18 -7.44 -6.30
CA ILE A 53 -32.00 -7.36 -7.15
C ILE A 53 -31.75 -5.89 -7.46
N ALA A 54 -30.62 -5.38 -6.96
CA ALA A 54 -30.18 -4.01 -7.19
C ALA A 54 -28.92 -4.00 -8.06
N TYR A 55 -28.86 -3.04 -8.99
CA TYR A 55 -27.73 -2.92 -9.91
C TYR A 55 -26.90 -1.68 -9.59
N LYS A 56 -25.60 -1.87 -9.42
CA LYS A 56 -24.63 -0.78 -9.51
C LYS A 56 -24.46 -0.42 -10.98
N LYS A 57 -24.38 0.88 -11.28
CA LYS A 57 -24.09 1.38 -12.63
C LYS A 57 -22.79 0.71 -13.13
N GLY A 58 -22.88 -0.03 -14.23
CA GLY A 58 -21.69 -0.55 -14.92
C GLY A 58 -20.81 0.58 -15.43
N ARG A 59 -19.52 0.30 -15.67
CA ARG A 59 -18.64 1.28 -16.32
C ARG A 59 -19.16 1.50 -17.75
N SER A 60 -19.58 2.72 -18.08
CA SER A 60 -19.91 3.07 -19.47
C SER A 60 -18.63 3.21 -20.29
N LEU A 61 -18.73 3.04 -21.61
CA LEU A 61 -17.67 3.44 -22.54
C LEU A 61 -17.22 4.87 -22.26
N GLY A 62 -18.15 5.79 -22.00
CA GLY A 62 -17.83 7.13 -21.50
C GLY A 62 -16.95 7.11 -20.24
N SER A 63 -17.31 6.40 -19.16
CA SER A 63 -16.45 6.35 -17.97
C SER A 63 -15.09 5.67 -18.20
N MET A 64 -15.00 4.79 -19.19
CA MET A 64 -13.81 4.02 -19.56
C MET A 64 -12.89 4.79 -20.53
N LEU A 65 -13.46 5.63 -21.40
CA LEU A 65 -12.80 6.41 -22.45
C LEU A 65 -12.59 7.90 -22.08
N VAL A 66 -13.45 8.47 -21.23
CA VAL A 66 -13.34 9.86 -20.73
C VAL A 66 -12.19 9.99 -19.72
N HIS A 67 -11.68 8.87 -19.21
CA HIS A 67 -10.30 8.83 -18.73
C HIS A 67 -9.39 8.60 -19.93
N SER A 68 -9.30 9.58 -20.82
CA SER A 68 -8.15 9.63 -21.71
C SER A 68 -6.94 9.75 -20.78
N ASP A 69 -6.04 8.77 -20.81
CA ASP A 69 -4.70 8.88 -20.21
C ASP A 69 -3.89 10.04 -20.82
N ILE A 70 -4.47 10.75 -21.79
CA ILE A 70 -4.17 12.13 -22.11
C ILE A 70 -4.74 13.05 -21.01
N ARG A 71 -4.18 12.92 -19.80
CA ARG A 71 -4.04 14.11 -18.98
C ARG A 71 -3.21 15.05 -19.83
N LYS A 72 -3.84 16.11 -20.36
CA LYS A 72 -3.09 17.30 -20.80
C LYS A 72 -2.04 17.51 -19.72
N ASN A 73 -0.79 17.65 -20.14
CA ASN A 73 0.34 18.01 -19.31
C ASN A 73 0.13 19.47 -18.81
N LYS A 74 -1.00 19.74 -18.17
CA LYS A 74 -1.09 20.74 -17.14
C LYS A 74 -0.34 20.08 -16.01
N ASP A 75 0.84 20.61 -15.71
CA ASP A 75 1.52 20.41 -14.45
C ASP A 75 0.53 19.98 -13.38
N SER A 76 0.52 18.67 -13.09
CA SER A 76 -0.25 18.16 -11.96
C SER A 76 0.58 18.35 -10.70
N SER A 77 1.06 19.59 -10.54
CA SER A 77 1.12 20.32 -9.28
C SER A 77 -0.28 20.79 -8.84
N LYS A 78 -1.34 20.03 -9.15
CA LYS A 78 -2.34 19.76 -8.10
C LYS A 78 -1.70 18.79 -7.10
N GLU A 79 -0.66 19.28 -6.45
CA GLU A 79 -0.39 18.93 -5.08
C GLU A 79 -1.75 19.01 -4.38
N ARG A 80 -2.34 17.85 -4.05
CA ARG A 80 -2.81 17.77 -2.66
C ARG A 80 -1.61 18.32 -1.91
N LYS A 81 -1.71 19.47 -1.25
CA LYS A 81 -0.71 19.92 -0.28
C LYS A 81 -0.68 18.88 0.83
N GLY A 82 -0.19 17.68 0.48
CA GLY A 82 0.16 16.63 1.40
C GLY A 82 1.25 17.24 2.23
N LYS A 83 1.21 16.97 3.52
CA LYS A 83 2.29 17.37 4.41
C LYS A 83 3.57 16.79 3.80
N VAL A 84 4.52 17.69 3.49
CA VAL A 84 5.85 17.30 3.01
C VAL A 84 6.41 16.25 3.96
N GLY A 85 6.98 15.18 3.42
CA GLY A 85 7.48 14.05 4.18
C GLY A 85 6.74 12.74 3.94
N THR A 86 6.91 11.82 4.88
CA THR A 86 6.28 10.51 4.87
C THR A 86 4.93 10.59 5.57
N SER A 87 3.89 10.07 4.92
CA SER A 87 2.53 9.96 5.45
C SER A 87 2.02 8.53 5.35
N PRO A 88 1.23 8.05 6.33
CA PRO A 88 0.69 6.71 6.30
C PRO A 88 -0.32 6.59 5.17
N CYS A 89 -0.34 5.43 4.50
CA CYS A 89 -1.47 5.08 3.66
C CYS A 89 -2.60 4.54 4.56
N TYR A 90 -3.84 4.99 4.33
CA TYR A 90 -5.00 4.64 5.15
C TYR A 90 -5.08 3.13 5.40
N ASN A 91 -5.07 2.73 6.67
CA ASN A 91 -5.25 1.37 7.18
C ASN A 91 -4.35 0.28 6.55
N CYS A 92 -3.04 0.52 6.47
CA CYS A 92 -2.07 -0.43 5.90
C CYS A 92 -1.12 -1.02 6.95
N ASN A 93 -1.10 -2.36 7.08
CA ASN A 93 -0.17 -3.10 7.96
C ASN A 93 1.32 -2.87 7.64
N CYS A 94 1.64 -2.42 6.42
CA CYS A 94 3.01 -2.03 6.11
C CYS A 94 3.38 -0.74 6.84
N CYS A 95 2.47 0.22 6.98
CA CYS A 95 2.71 1.54 7.56
C CYS A 95 2.71 1.60 9.08
N SER A 96 2.39 0.52 9.80
CA SER A 96 2.28 0.54 11.26
C SER A 96 3.59 0.99 11.92
N ASN A 97 4.75 0.60 11.35
CA ASN A 97 6.08 0.94 11.85
C ASN A 97 6.71 2.11 11.07
N ALA A 98 5.92 2.86 10.30
CA ALA A 98 6.40 3.97 9.48
C ALA A 98 6.75 5.18 10.33
N GLN A 99 7.99 5.68 10.24
CA GLN A 99 8.28 7.03 10.74
C GLN A 99 7.55 8.05 9.85
N GLN A 100 6.62 8.79 10.44
CA GLN A 100 5.90 9.89 9.79
C GLN A 100 6.64 11.21 9.99
N GLY A 101 6.51 12.14 9.04
CA GLY A 101 7.07 13.48 9.15
C GLY A 101 8.05 13.84 8.03
N ASN A 102 8.61 15.04 8.12
CA ASN A 102 9.34 15.71 7.04
C ASN A 102 10.87 15.61 7.16
N SER A 103 11.40 14.95 8.20
CA SER A 103 12.84 14.92 8.47
C SER A 103 13.30 13.56 8.99
N VAL A 104 14.52 13.17 8.63
CA VAL A 104 15.34 12.11 9.27
C VAL A 104 16.35 12.75 10.17
N PHE A 105 16.89 11.98 11.10
CA PHE A 105 18.09 12.38 11.82
C PHE A 105 19.22 11.46 11.38
N HIS A 106 20.41 12.02 11.21
CA HIS A 106 21.61 11.22 10.98
C HIS A 106 21.84 10.33 12.21
N PRO A 107 22.13 9.02 12.05
CA PRO A 107 22.19 8.06 13.17
C PRO A 107 23.19 8.46 14.25
N ARG A 108 24.37 8.95 13.85
CA ARG A 108 25.42 9.43 14.77
C ARG A 108 25.39 10.92 15.07
N LYS A 109 25.37 11.75 14.02
CA LYS A 109 25.51 13.21 14.14
C LYS A 109 24.24 13.90 14.63
N GLY A 110 23.09 13.21 14.63
CA GLY A 110 21.80 13.80 15.03
C GLY A 110 21.28 14.91 14.10
N ASN A 111 22.01 15.26 13.04
CA ASN A 111 21.62 16.37 12.16
C ASN A 111 20.33 16.04 11.38
N PRO A 112 19.35 16.98 11.33
CA PRO A 112 18.11 16.76 10.60
C PRO A 112 18.33 16.80 9.09
N ILE A 113 17.87 15.76 8.41
CA ILE A 113 17.87 15.61 6.96
C ILE A 113 16.43 15.80 6.48
N LYS A 114 16.15 16.92 5.81
CA LYS A 114 14.81 17.24 5.30
C LYS A 114 14.44 16.35 4.11
N ILE A 115 13.30 15.70 4.22
CA ILE A 115 12.63 14.94 3.16
C ILE A 115 11.96 15.96 2.23
N LYS A 116 12.28 15.89 0.94
CA LYS A 116 11.71 16.78 -0.07
C LYS A 116 10.64 16.04 -0.84
N GLY A 117 9.38 16.46 -0.73
CA GLY A 117 8.23 15.84 -1.40
C GLY A 117 7.34 15.03 -0.46
N CYS A 118 6.25 14.50 -1.00
CA CYS A 118 5.27 13.70 -0.26
C CYS A 118 5.40 12.22 -0.60
N TYR A 119 5.49 11.37 0.41
CA TYR A 119 5.78 9.95 0.27
C TYR A 119 4.80 9.07 1.05
N THR A 120 4.41 7.95 0.46
CA THR A 120 3.54 6.94 1.07
C THR A 120 4.05 5.54 0.77
N CYS A 121 3.44 4.51 1.38
CA CYS A 121 3.74 3.12 1.07
C CYS A 121 3.56 2.76 -0.42
N SER A 122 2.75 3.52 -1.15
CA SER A 122 2.44 3.26 -2.56
C SER A 122 3.46 3.88 -3.53
N SER A 123 4.42 4.68 -3.04
CA SER A 123 5.41 5.26 -3.95
C SER A 123 6.36 4.19 -4.49
N THR A 124 6.78 4.39 -5.73
CA THR A 124 7.76 3.58 -6.46
C THR A 124 9.09 4.34 -6.57
N TYR A 125 10.16 3.64 -6.94
CA TYR A 125 11.51 4.22 -7.08
C TYR A 125 11.95 5.00 -5.84
N ALA A 126 11.99 4.29 -4.72
CA ALA A 126 12.25 4.86 -3.42
C ALA A 126 13.59 4.37 -2.85
N VAL A 127 14.37 5.30 -2.28
CA VAL A 127 15.45 4.98 -1.34
C VAL A 127 14.94 5.17 0.08
N TYR A 128 15.07 4.12 0.89
CA TYR A 128 14.54 4.02 2.25
C TYR A 128 15.60 3.66 3.27
N ILE A 129 15.29 3.93 4.54
CA ILE A 129 16.13 3.62 5.69
C ILE A 129 15.32 2.73 6.62
N ILE A 130 15.86 1.58 7.00
CA ILE A 130 15.35 0.72 8.06
C ILE A 130 16.21 0.98 9.29
N LYS A 131 15.58 1.38 10.41
CA LYS A 131 16.27 1.49 11.69
C LYS A 131 16.05 0.25 12.53
N CYS A 132 17.12 -0.20 13.16
CA CYS A 132 17.13 -1.28 14.11
C CYS A 132 17.16 -0.71 15.55
N PRO A 133 16.50 -1.36 16.52
CA PRO A 133 16.66 -1.02 17.95
C PRO A 133 18.11 -0.98 18.45
N CYS A 134 19.03 -1.72 17.82
CA CYS A 134 20.49 -1.66 18.07
C CYS A 134 21.15 -0.33 17.69
N ARG A 135 20.40 0.69 17.25
CA ARG A 135 20.93 1.95 16.68
C ARG A 135 21.74 1.76 15.39
N LEU A 136 21.58 0.60 14.75
CA LEU A 136 22.10 0.34 13.41
C LEU A 136 21.04 0.70 12.38
N GLU A 137 21.48 1.22 11.23
CA GLU A 137 20.59 1.57 10.12
C GLU A 137 20.97 0.79 8.86
N TYR A 138 19.98 0.51 8.03
CA TYR A 138 20.12 -0.06 6.69
C TYR A 138 19.52 0.91 5.67
N VAL A 139 20.27 1.22 4.61
CA VAL A 139 19.76 1.94 3.45
C VAL A 139 19.48 0.95 2.34
N GLY A 140 18.30 1.05 1.72
CA GLY A 140 17.98 0.24 0.55
C GLY A 140 17.19 1.01 -0.50
N GLN A 141 17.16 0.49 -1.72
CA GLN A 141 16.30 0.99 -2.79
C GLN A 141 15.21 -0.01 -3.20
N SER A 142 14.16 0.50 -3.84
CA SER A 142 13.15 -0.31 -4.52
C SER A 142 12.62 0.41 -5.75
N LYS A 143 12.62 -0.28 -6.89
CA LYS A 143 11.93 0.17 -8.12
C LYS A 143 10.42 -0.02 -7.99
N ARG A 144 10.02 -1.16 -7.41
CA ARG A 144 8.63 -1.52 -7.08
C ARG A 144 8.09 -0.65 -5.96
N THR A 145 6.81 -0.80 -5.64
CA THR A 145 6.23 -0.04 -4.54
C THR A 145 6.97 -0.38 -3.25
N PHE A 146 7.15 0.62 -2.41
CA PHE A 146 7.81 0.40 -1.13
C PHE A 146 7.03 -0.56 -0.22
N ARG A 147 5.70 -0.58 -0.34
CA ARG A 147 4.83 -1.57 0.31
C ARG A 147 5.28 -2.99 0.01
N GLU A 148 5.54 -3.32 -1.26
CA GLU A 148 6.03 -4.65 -1.65
C GLU A 148 7.38 -4.94 -1.01
N ARG A 149 8.31 -3.99 -1.05
CA ARG A 149 9.63 -4.14 -0.45
C ARG A 149 9.59 -4.38 1.06
N ILE A 150 8.72 -3.69 1.80
CA ILE A 150 8.54 -3.92 3.24
C ILE A 150 8.03 -5.34 3.52
N ARG A 151 7.07 -5.83 2.73
CA ARG A 151 6.56 -7.19 2.90
C ARG A 151 7.64 -8.23 2.70
N GLU A 152 8.53 -8.01 1.75
CA GLU A 152 9.68 -8.90 1.51
C GLU A 152 10.61 -8.96 2.71
N HIS A 153 10.99 -7.81 3.28
CA HIS A 153 11.81 -7.79 4.50
C HIS A 153 11.10 -8.49 5.66
N LYS A 154 9.82 -8.18 5.90
CA LYS A 154 9.03 -8.86 6.95
C LYS A 154 8.96 -10.38 6.73
N SER A 155 8.74 -10.81 5.48
CA SER A 155 8.71 -12.23 5.13
C SER A 155 10.07 -12.88 5.32
N ALA A 156 11.16 -12.24 4.91
CA ALA A 156 12.51 -12.77 5.05
C ALA A 156 12.88 -12.97 6.53
N ILE A 157 12.51 -12.03 7.40
CA ILE A 157 12.66 -12.16 8.86
C ILE A 157 11.84 -13.35 9.37
N ASN A 158 10.56 -13.42 9.03
CA ASN A 158 9.66 -14.48 9.51
C ASN A 158 10.04 -15.88 9.01
N THR A 159 10.59 -15.98 7.79
CA THR A 159 10.99 -17.25 7.17
C THR A 159 12.44 -17.63 7.51
N GLY A 160 13.17 -16.82 8.29
CA GLY A 160 14.50 -17.20 8.76
C GLY A 160 15.63 -17.04 7.72
N LYS A 161 15.47 -16.15 6.73
CA LYS A 161 16.43 -15.93 5.63
C LYS A 161 17.68 -15.17 6.07
N LYS A 162 18.58 -15.84 6.80
CA LYS A 162 19.78 -15.24 7.41
C LYS A 162 20.78 -14.65 6.41
N GLU A 163 20.72 -15.06 5.14
CA GLU A 163 21.58 -14.55 4.09
C GLU A 163 21.34 -13.05 3.80
N GLN A 164 20.10 -12.57 3.99
CA GLN A 164 19.77 -11.17 3.79
C GLN A 164 20.19 -10.32 4.98
N ALA A 165 20.95 -9.25 4.76
CA ALA A 165 21.54 -8.45 5.83
C ALA A 165 20.53 -7.99 6.91
N VAL A 166 19.36 -7.48 6.49
CA VAL A 166 18.30 -7.07 7.42
C VAL A 166 17.70 -8.27 8.16
N ALA A 167 17.41 -9.36 7.45
CA ALA A 167 16.76 -10.52 8.07
C ALA A 167 17.71 -11.27 9.02
N GLY A 168 18.96 -11.53 8.62
CA GLY A 168 19.99 -12.15 9.46
C GLY A 168 20.16 -11.40 10.78
N HIS A 169 20.39 -10.09 10.72
CA HIS A 169 20.55 -9.28 11.92
C HIS A 169 19.30 -9.27 12.82
N PHE A 170 18.11 -9.13 12.23
CA PHE A 170 16.86 -9.10 13.00
C PHE A 170 16.54 -10.44 13.66
N ILE A 171 16.93 -11.55 13.04
CA ILE A 171 16.81 -12.90 13.60
C ILE A 171 17.79 -13.07 14.77
N GLU A 172 19.05 -12.70 14.57
CA GLU A 172 20.11 -12.82 15.59
C GLU A 172 19.82 -11.97 16.84
N CYS A 173 19.29 -10.76 16.64
CA CYS A 173 18.99 -9.84 17.74
C CYS A 173 17.49 -9.83 18.17
N ALA A 174 16.66 -10.75 17.66
CA ALA A 174 15.23 -10.87 17.98
C ALA A 174 14.39 -9.57 17.82
N HIS A 175 14.68 -8.77 16.80
CA HIS A 175 13.99 -7.50 16.55
C HIS A 175 12.79 -7.62 15.59
N ARG A 176 11.78 -6.74 15.76
CA ARG A 176 10.54 -6.73 14.94
C ARG A 176 10.24 -5.40 14.23
N THR A 177 11.07 -4.37 14.41
CA THR A 177 10.71 -2.98 14.04
C THR A 177 11.51 -2.47 12.86
N ILE A 178 10.82 -2.05 11.80
CA ILE A 178 11.40 -1.59 10.54
C ILE A 178 10.91 -0.16 10.27
N GLU A 179 11.83 0.80 10.21
CA GLU A 179 11.51 2.21 9.90
C GLU A 179 11.62 2.56 8.38
N MET A 180 11.26 3.78 7.98
CA MET A 180 10.90 4.12 6.58
C MET A 180 11.34 5.51 6.08
N LYS A 181 11.82 5.65 4.80
CA LYS A 181 11.93 6.91 3.98
C LYS A 181 11.91 6.69 2.46
N GLN A 182 11.72 7.73 1.63
CA GLN A 182 11.65 7.61 0.16
C GLN A 182 12.09 8.89 -0.58
N ARG A 183 12.55 8.76 -1.84
CA ARG A 183 12.76 9.90 -2.78
C ARG A 183 12.80 9.45 -4.24
N GLY A 184 11.99 10.07 -5.12
CA GLY A 184 11.83 9.68 -6.54
C GLY A 184 12.50 10.61 -7.58
N GLY A 185 12.84 10.06 -8.76
CA GLY A 185 13.40 10.75 -9.94
C GLY A 185 14.10 9.78 -10.91
N ASN A 186 14.53 10.24 -12.10
CA ASN A 186 15.00 9.44 -13.28
C ASN A 186 15.68 8.09 -12.97
N LYS A 187 15.06 6.99 -13.36
CA LYS A 187 14.59 6.03 -12.35
C LYS A 187 15.58 5.01 -11.80
N GLN A 188 16.61 4.62 -12.55
CA GLN A 188 17.43 3.47 -12.14
C GLN A 188 18.87 3.85 -11.80
N LYS A 189 19.61 4.47 -12.73
CA LYS A 189 20.97 4.97 -12.43
C LYS A 189 20.96 5.99 -11.29
N LYS A 190 19.98 6.91 -11.26
CA LYS A 190 19.82 7.88 -10.16
C LYS A 190 19.44 7.21 -8.85
N LEU A 191 18.70 6.10 -8.90
CA LEU A 191 18.28 5.37 -7.69
C LEU A 191 19.48 4.66 -7.08
N LEU A 192 20.28 3.98 -7.90
CA LEU A 192 21.56 3.37 -7.48
C LEU A 192 22.49 4.42 -6.90
N TYR A 193 22.74 5.52 -7.63
CA TYR A 193 23.56 6.62 -7.13
C TYR A 193 23.04 7.17 -5.80
N ARG A 194 21.71 7.32 -5.65
CA ARG A 194 21.09 7.83 -4.41
C ARG A 194 21.23 6.84 -3.26
N GLU A 195 21.05 5.56 -3.50
CA GLU A 195 21.27 4.51 -2.50
C GLU A 195 22.70 4.57 -1.99
N SER A 196 23.69 4.52 -2.88
CA SER A 196 25.11 4.58 -2.53
C SER A 196 25.48 5.89 -1.82
N PHE A 197 24.95 7.02 -2.30
CA PHE A 197 25.12 8.32 -1.65
C PHE A 197 24.62 8.28 -0.20
N TRP A 198 23.45 7.69 0.05
CA TRP A 198 22.89 7.62 1.40
C TRP A 198 23.59 6.59 2.28
N ILE A 199 24.03 5.45 1.74
CA ILE A 199 24.86 4.47 2.47
C ILE A 199 26.12 5.15 3.00
N ARG A 200 26.83 5.89 2.13
CA ARG A 200 28.05 6.61 2.53
C ARG A 200 27.75 7.77 3.48
N LYS A 201 26.70 8.55 3.21
CA LYS A 201 26.37 9.75 4.00
C LYS A 201 25.85 9.42 5.41
N LEU A 202 25.14 8.32 5.57
CA LEU A 202 24.63 7.84 6.86
C LEU A 202 25.56 6.81 7.51
N GLU A 203 26.62 6.42 6.79
CA GLU A 203 27.67 5.53 7.24
C GLU A 203 27.10 4.18 7.74
N THR A 204 26.23 3.58 6.92
CA THR A 204 25.45 2.38 7.26
C THR A 204 26.10 1.06 6.87
N LEU A 205 27.39 1.06 6.53
CA LEU A 205 28.14 -0.16 6.25
C LEU A 205 28.51 -0.91 7.53
N GLU A 206 28.57 -2.24 7.46
CA GLU A 206 29.13 -3.05 8.52
C GLU A 206 30.60 -2.64 8.81
N PRO A 207 31.01 -2.57 10.09
CA PRO A 207 30.25 -2.93 11.30
C PRO A 207 29.39 -1.79 11.88
N GLN A 208 29.46 -0.57 11.34
CA GLN A 208 28.76 0.59 11.92
C GLN A 208 27.31 0.77 11.43
N GLY A 209 26.81 -0.16 10.62
CA GLY A 209 25.44 -0.26 10.12
C GLY A 209 25.16 -1.65 9.54
N LEU A 210 24.04 -1.80 8.83
CA LEU A 210 23.52 -3.09 8.37
C LEU A 210 23.77 -3.38 6.88
N ASN A 211 24.31 -2.43 6.11
CA ASN A 211 24.65 -2.69 4.72
C ASN A 211 25.97 -3.47 4.66
N LYS A 212 25.98 -4.65 4.02
CA LYS A 212 27.21 -5.43 3.79
C LYS A 212 28.11 -4.78 2.74
N GLU A 213 27.51 -4.37 1.63
CA GLU A 213 28.19 -3.78 0.49
C GLU A 213 27.23 -2.89 -0.32
N TYR A 214 27.77 -2.16 -1.29
CA TYR A 214 27.01 -1.47 -2.33
C TYR A 214 27.82 -1.43 -3.62
N ASP A 215 27.15 -1.63 -4.76
CA ASP A 215 27.81 -1.68 -6.06
C ASP A 215 27.53 -0.41 -6.89
N LEU A 216 28.61 0.24 -7.32
CA LEU A 216 28.59 1.39 -8.22
C LEU A 216 28.85 1.00 -9.69
N SER A 217 29.27 -0.24 -9.96
CA SER A 217 29.57 -0.74 -11.31
C SER A 217 28.45 -0.51 -12.33
N PRO A 218 27.14 -0.60 -11.98
CA PRO A 218 26.07 -0.40 -12.96
C PRO A 218 25.83 1.08 -13.32
N ILE A 219 26.50 2.01 -12.64
CA ILE A 219 26.42 3.45 -12.92
C ILE A 219 27.36 3.82 -14.07
N PHE A 220 28.55 3.21 -14.11
CA PHE A 220 29.65 3.52 -15.03
C PHE A 220 29.68 2.65 -16.29
N ARG A 221 28.74 1.70 -16.43
CA ARG A 221 28.44 0.99 -17.68
C ARG A 221 27.51 1.78 -18.59
#